data_AF-A0A6G0YT90-F1
#
_entry.id   AF-A0A6G0YT90-F1
#
_cell.length_a   1.000
_cell.length_b   1.000
_cell.length_c   1.000
_cell.angle_alpha   90.00
_cell.angle_beta   90.00
_cell.angle_gamma   90.00
#
_symmetry.space_group_name_H-M   'P 1'
#
loop_
_entity.id
_entity.type
_entity.pdbx_description
1 polymer ?
#
loop_
_entity_poly.entity_id
_entity_poly.type
_entity_poly.pdbx_seq_one_letter_code
_entity_poly.pdbx_strand_id
1 'polypeptide(L)' 'MGRCCVINCSSNTQKNKKFSLFTLPKNPIILKEWINILSKVNGKDILLTSRVCELHFNLCVS' A
#
# COMPACT_ATOMS: atom_id res chain seq x y z
N MET A 1 -6.02 -5.44 13.36
CA MET A 1 -5.33 -6.06 12.20
C MET A 1 -5.18 -5.03 11.10
N GLY A 2 -3.94 -4.73 10.69
CA GLY A 2 -3.69 -3.89 9.53
C GLY A 2 -4.04 -4.63 8.26
N ARG A 3 -4.72 -3.97 7.32
CA ARG A 3 -4.99 -4.47 5.96
C ARG A 3 -4.26 -3.57 4.98
N CYS A 4 -3.91 -4.11 3.82
CA CYS A 4 -3.42 -3.29 2.72
C CYS A 4 -4.57 -2.38 2.24
N CYS A 5 -4.30 -1.10 2.00
CA CYS A 5 -5.28 -0.15 1.52
C CYS A 5 -5.60 -0.32 0.04
N VAL A 6 -4.77 -1.02 -0.74
CA VAL A 6 -4.98 -1.22 -2.17
C VAL A 6 -6.22 -2.08 -2.41
N ILE A 7 -7.11 -1.60 -3.28
CA ILE A 7 -8.32 -2.32 -3.68
C ILE A 7 -7.98 -3.68 -4.28
N ASN A 8 -8.75 -4.71 -3.92
CA ASN A 8 -8.55 -6.09 -4.38
C ASN A 8 -7.16 -6.68 -4.08
N CYS A 9 -6.42 -6.16 -3.09
CA CYS A 9 -5.13 -6.71 -2.73
C CYS A 9 -5.25 -8.15 -2.19
N SER A 10 -4.49 -9.07 -2.78
CA SER A 10 -4.42 -10.49 -2.37
C SER A 10 -3.97 -10.69 -0.92
N SER A 11 -3.20 -9.76 -0.33
CA SER A 11 -2.81 -9.84 1.09
C SER A 11 -4.02 -9.76 2.02
N ASN A 12 -5.14 -9.18 1.57
CA ASN A 12 -6.34 -9.02 2.37
C ASN A 12 -7.23 -10.28 2.36
N THR A 13 -7.00 -11.21 1.42
CA THR A 13 -7.79 -12.45 1.26
C THR A 13 -7.05 -13.69 1.75
N GLN A 14 -5.72 -13.69 1.70
CA GLN A 14 -4.90 -14.82 2.14
C GLN A 14 -4.78 -14.90 3.66
N LYS A 15 -5.59 -15.77 4.29
CA LYS A 15 -5.59 -15.97 5.75
C LYS A 15 -4.36 -16.70 6.30
N ASN A 16 -3.72 -17.53 5.47
CA ASN A 16 -2.61 -18.41 5.90
C ASN A 16 -1.22 -17.82 5.63
N LYS A 17 -1.14 -16.62 5.05
CA LYS A 17 0.13 -15.96 4.73
C LYS A 17 0.19 -14.62 5.45
N LYS A 18 1.32 -14.35 6.09
CA LYS A 18 1.62 -13.03 6.66
C LYS A 18 2.32 -12.19 5.61
N PHE A 19 1.93 -10.92 5.55
CA PHE A 19 2.56 -9.93 4.68
C PHE A 19 3.02 -8.75 5.52
N SER A 20 4.19 -8.22 5.18
CA SER A 20 4.71 -6.98 5.75
C SER A 20 3.84 -5.81 5.30
N LEU A 21 3.48 -4.92 6.23
CA LEU A 21 2.68 -3.72 5.98
C LEU A 21 3.51 -2.48 6.30
N PHE A 22 3.59 -1.59 5.31
CA PHE A 22 4.35 -0.35 5.39
C PHE A 22 3.40 0.83 5.51
N THR A 23 3.73 1.78 6.38
CA THR A 23 3.03 3.06 6.47
C THR A 23 3.43 3.98 5.33
N LEU A 24 2.60 5.01 5.07
CA LEU A 24 2.96 6.05 4.12
C LEU A 24 4.26 6.77 4.56
N PRO A 25 5.09 7.20 3.59
CA PRO A 25 6.34 7.88 3.89
C PRO A 25 6.10 9.26 4.55
N LYS A 26 7.01 9.68 5.43
CA LYS A 26 6.94 10.99 6.10
C LYS A 26 7.43 12.15 5.22
N ASN A 27 8.28 11.85 4.22
CA ASN A 27 8.78 12.87 3.32
C ASN A 27 7.63 13.36 2.43
N PRO A 28 7.33 14.68 2.41
CA PRO A 28 6.15 15.21 1.73
C PRO A 28 6.18 15.03 0.21
N ILE A 29 7.37 15.05 -0.41
CA ILE A 29 7.53 14.87 -1.85
C ILE A 29 7.17 13.43 -2.24
N ILE A 30 7.73 12.46 -1.52
CA ILE A 30 7.46 11.03 -1.76
C ILE A 30 6.01 10.69 -1.38
N LEU A 31 5.49 11.28 -0.30
CA LEU A 31 4.11 11.10 0.14
C LEU A 31 3.11 11.55 -0.92
N LYS A 32 3.37 12.67 -1.60
CA LYS A 32 2.52 13.17 -2.69
C LYS A 32 2.43 12.17 -3.83
N GLU A 33 3.55 11.59 -4.24
CA GLU A 33 3.59 10.56 -5.29
C GLU A 33 2.80 9.30 -4.87
N TRP A 34 2.98 8.87 -3.63
CA TRP A 34 2.23 7.75 -3.07
C TRP A 34 0.71 7.99 -3.07
N ILE A 35 0.26 9.14 -2.58
CA ILE A 35 -1.16 9.49 -2.54
C ILE A 35 -1.74 9.52 -3.96
N ASN A 36 -1.02 10.13 -4.91
CA ASN A 36 -1.44 10.20 -6.31
C ASN A 36 -1.62 8.79 -6.93
N ILE A 37 -0.65 7.90 -6.75
CA ILE A 37 -0.71 6.53 -7.29
C ILE A 37 -1.83 5.73 -6.61
N LEU A 38 -1.84 5.73 -5.27
CA LEU A 38 -2.80 4.94 -4.51
C LEU A 38 -4.25 5.42 -4.74
N SER A 39 -4.47 6.73 -4.87
CA SER A 39 -5.82 7.26 -5.13
C SER A 39 -6.32 6.87 -6.52
N LYS A 40 -5.44 6.86 -7.53
CA LYS A 40 -5.77 6.36 -8.88
C LYS A 40 -6.09 4.87 -8.87
N VAL A 41 -5.27 4.06 -8.20
CA VAL A 41 -5.46 2.61 -8.09
C VAL A 41 -6.77 2.27 -7.36
N ASN A 42 -7.09 3.02 -6.30
CA ASN A 42 -8.27 2.77 -5.49
C ASN A 42 -9.55 3.43 -6.01
N GLY A 43 -9.44 4.41 -6.91
CA GLY A 43 -10.56 5.25 -7.33
C GLY A 43 -11.13 6.15 -6.24
N LYS A 44 -10.37 6.41 -5.16
CA LYS A 44 -10.79 7.24 -4.01
C LYS A 44 -9.59 7.78 -3.24
N ASP A 45 -9.82 8.81 -2.44
CA ASP A 45 -8.81 9.38 -1.54
C ASP A 45 -8.28 8.36 -0.52
N ILE A 46 -7.01 8.55 -0.16
CA ILE A 46 -6.26 7.68 0.73
C ILE A 46 -6.05 8.37 2.07
N LEU A 47 -6.38 7.66 3.15
CA LEU A 47 -6.12 8.13 4.51
C LEU A 47 -4.63 8.04 4.84
N LEU A 48 -4.07 9.02 5.54
CA LEU A 48 -2.66 9.02 5.97
C LEU A 48 -2.31 7.85 6.92
N THR A 49 -3.31 7.24 7.55
CA THR A 49 -3.18 6.05 8.40
C THR A 49 -3.20 4.74 7.60
N SER A 50 -3.33 4.83 6.27
CA SER A 50 -3.33 3.67 5.37
C SER A 50 -1.99 2.94 5.40
N ARG A 51 -2.03 1.65 5.02
CA ARG A 51 -0.83 0.82 4.90
C ARG A 51 -0.83 0.06 3.60
N VAL A 52 0.35 -0.13 3.01
CA VAL A 52 0.55 -0.85 1.75
C VAL A 52 1.38 -2.10 2.05
N CYS A 53 1.02 -3.26 1.49
CA CYS A 53 1.78 -4.50 1.72
C CYS A 53 2.97 -4.65 0.76
N GLU A 54 3.92 -5.52 1.12
CA GLU A 54 5.12 -5.81 0.33
C GLU A 54 4.87 -6.19 -1.14
N LEU A 55 3.70 -6.75 -1.48
CA LEU A 55 3.34 -7.12 -2.85
C LEU A 55 3.26 -5.95 -3.84
N HIS A 56 3.15 -4.71 -3.35
CA HIS A 56 3.06 -3.51 -4.21
C HIS A 56 4.41 -2.82 -4.40
N PHE A 57 5.49 -3.42 -3.92
CA PHE A 57 6.84 -2.97 -4.16
C PHE A 57 7.49 -3.96 -5.11
N ASN A 58 7.95 -3.48 -6.27
CA ASN A 58 8.83 -4.30 -7.09
C ASN A 58 10.17 -4.42 -6.38
N LEU A 59 10.50 -5.64 -5.95
CA LEU A 59 11.88 -6.00 -5.67
C LEU A 59 12.59 -6.00 -7.03
N CYS A 60 13.41 -5.00 -7.31
CA CYS A 60 14.44 -5.16 -8.33
C CYS A 60 15.35 -6.30 -7.88
N VAL A 61 15.05 -7.52 -8.34
CA VAL A 61 16.03 -8.60 -8.44
C VAL A 61 16.57 -8.51 -9.85
N SER A 62 17.74 -7.90 -9.99
CA SER A 62 18.57 -7.96 -11.20
C SER A 62 19.08 -9.37 -11.44
#